data_AF-A0A529R3U4-F1
#
_entry.id   AF-A0A529R3U4-F1
#
_cell.length_a   1.000
_cell.length_b   1.000
_cell.length_c   1.000
_cell.angle_alpha   90.00
_cell.angle_beta   90.00
_cell.angle_gamma   90.00
#
_symmetry.space_group_name_H-M   'P 1'
#
loop_
_entity.id
_entity.type
_entity.pdbx_description
1 polymer ?
#
loop_
_entity_poly.entity_id
_entity_poly.type
_entity_poly.pdbx_seq_one_letter_code
_entity_poly.pdbx_strand_id
1 'polypeptide(L)'
;MNKLPKKFVDRIASNIKKYQRIAVTQQKSDVAEADTVTLVKDILAEVFGYEKYEELTSEHQIKATYVDLAIKIGGKLRLLVEVKSAGAELADNHLRQVIDYGAHQGIHWVILTNAVEWRLVRIYVAN
;
A
#
# COMPACT_ATOMS: atom_id res chain seq x y z
N MET A 1 16.39 16.31 12.49
CA MET A 1 15.84 15.60 11.32
C MET A 1 16.72 15.94 10.11
N ASN A 2 17.26 14.94 9.41
CA ASN A 2 17.97 15.20 8.16
C ASN A 2 17.01 15.78 7.13
N LYS A 3 17.46 16.76 6.34
CA LYS A 3 16.65 17.27 5.22
C LYS A 3 16.43 16.14 4.22
N LEU A 4 15.16 15.92 3.87
CA LEU A 4 14.79 14.96 2.83
C LEU A 4 15.36 15.41 1.47
N PRO A 5 15.68 14.48 0.55
CA PRO A 5 16.17 14.83 -0.77
C PRO A 5 15.20 15.77 -1.52
N LYS A 6 15.72 16.83 -2.16
CA LYS A 6 14.88 17.81 -2.87
C LYS A 6 13.97 17.14 -3.90
N LYS A 7 14.51 16.21 -4.70
CA LYS A 7 13.75 15.45 -5.71
C LYS A 7 12.52 14.72 -5.12
N PHE A 8 12.64 14.20 -3.90
CA PHE A 8 11.54 13.54 -3.20
C PHE A 8 10.47 14.54 -2.78
N VAL A 9 10.88 15.66 -2.16
CA VAL A 9 9.97 16.71 -1.71
C VAL A 9 9.20 17.31 -2.89
N ASP A 10 9.90 17.63 -3.98
CA ASP A 10 9.30 18.19 -5.19
C ASP A 10 8.27 17.22 -5.79
N ARG A 11 8.59 15.93 -5.89
CA ARG A 11 7.66 14.90 -6.40
C ARG A 11 6.39 14.79 -5.57
N ILE A 12 6.51 14.77 -4.24
CA ILE A 12 5.33 14.73 -3.36
C ILE A 12 4.49 15.98 -3.57
N ALA A 13 5.11 17.17 -3.51
CA ALA A 13 4.40 18.44 -3.63
C ALA A 13 3.63 18.57 -4.95
N SER A 14 4.21 18.09 -6.05
CA SER A 14 3.58 18.11 -7.38
C SER A 14 2.41 17.13 -7.52
N ASN A 15 2.48 15.94 -6.91
CA ASN A 15 1.55 14.86 -7.20
C ASN A 15 0.48 14.63 -6.12
N ILE A 16 0.75 14.92 -4.85
CA ILE A 16 -0.12 14.50 -3.74
C ILE A 16 -1.55 15.05 -3.86
N LYS A 17 -1.71 16.32 -4.28
CA LYS A 17 -3.03 16.95 -4.40
C LYS A 17 -3.90 16.31 -5.49
N LYS A 18 -3.29 15.83 -6.57
CA LYS A 18 -3.99 15.11 -7.65
C LYS A 18 -4.60 13.83 -7.08
N TYR A 19 -3.79 13.01 -6.43
CA TYR A 19 -4.21 11.71 -5.92
C TYR A 19 -5.18 11.82 -4.73
N GLN A 20 -5.00 12.81 -3.85
CA GLN A 20 -5.98 13.10 -2.80
C GLN A 20 -7.38 13.41 -3.37
N ARG A 21 -7.47 14.19 -4.46
CA ARG A 21 -8.75 14.46 -5.12
C ARG A 21 -9.37 13.20 -5.70
N ILE A 22 -8.58 12.34 -6.35
CA ILE A 22 -9.06 11.08 -6.92
C ILE A 22 -9.57 10.16 -5.80
N ALA A 23 -8.82 10.03 -4.70
CA ALA A 23 -9.22 9.20 -3.55
C ALA A 23 -10.56 9.67 -2.94
N VAL A 24 -10.72 10.98 -2.73
CA VAL A 24 -11.98 11.54 -2.21
C VAL A 24 -13.14 11.37 -3.19
N THR A 25 -12.89 11.46 -4.50
CA THR A 25 -13.93 11.18 -5.50
C THR A 25 -14.32 9.70 -5.47
N GLN A 26 -13.35 8.78 -5.47
CA GLN A 26 -13.61 7.34 -5.38
C GLN A 26 -14.39 6.98 -4.10
N GLN A 27 -14.03 7.58 -2.95
CA GLN A 27 -14.73 7.39 -1.68
C GLN A 27 -16.21 7.79 -1.75
N LYS A 28 -16.53 8.87 -2.49
CA LYS A 28 -17.92 9.33 -2.66
C LYS A 28 -18.72 8.53 -3.67
N SER A 29 -18.05 7.87 -4.60
CA SER A 29 -18.67 7.17 -5.73
C SER A 29 -18.83 5.66 -5.52
N ASP A 30 -18.52 5.16 -4.32
CA ASP A 30 -18.60 3.73 -3.95
C ASP A 30 -17.99 2.81 -5.03
N VAL A 31 -16.77 3.14 -5.46
CA VAL A 31 -16.06 2.39 -6.51
C VAL A 31 -15.62 1.01 -6.02
N ALA A 32 -15.36 0.11 -6.96
CA ALA A 32 -14.85 -1.21 -6.63
C ALA A 32 -13.45 -1.15 -5.99
N GLU A 33 -13.13 -2.17 -5.17
CA GLU A 33 -11.82 -2.29 -4.53
C GLU A 33 -10.66 -2.28 -5.55
N ALA A 34 -10.85 -2.92 -6.71
CA ALA A 34 -9.87 -2.94 -7.80
C ALA A 34 -9.50 -1.54 -8.34
N ASP A 35 -10.46 -0.61 -8.38
CA ASP A 35 -10.20 0.79 -8.75
C ASP A 35 -9.37 1.50 -7.69
N THR A 36 -9.58 1.14 -6.42
CA THR A 36 -8.80 1.68 -5.29
C THR A 36 -7.40 1.08 -5.28
N VAL A 37 -7.23 -0.21 -5.57
CA VAL A 37 -5.91 -0.88 -5.75
C VAL A 37 -5.10 -0.18 -6.84
N THR A 38 -5.73 0.12 -7.98
CA THR A 38 -5.08 0.86 -9.07
C THR A 38 -4.60 2.22 -8.62
N LEU A 39 -5.46 2.96 -7.89
CA LEU A 39 -5.10 4.26 -7.32
C LEU A 39 -3.94 4.17 -6.32
N VAL A 40 -3.97 3.20 -5.42
CA VAL A 40 -2.90 2.96 -4.42
C VAL A 40 -1.57 2.66 -5.13
N LYS A 41 -1.58 1.82 -6.17
CA LYS A 41 -0.38 1.53 -6.98
C LYS A 41 0.19 2.79 -7.64
N ASP A 42 -0.67 3.66 -8.16
CA ASP A 42 -0.24 4.93 -8.74
C ASP A 42 0.29 5.91 -7.69
N ILE A 43 -0.28 5.95 -6.48
CA ILE A 43 0.26 6.77 -5.38
C ILE A 43 1.65 6.27 -5.00
N LEU A 44 1.83 4.97 -4.84
CA LEU A 44 3.13 4.35 -4.52
C LEU A 44 4.18 4.71 -5.58
N ALA A 45 3.84 4.66 -6.86
CA ALA A 45 4.77 5.02 -7.93
C ALA A 45 5.00 6.54 -8.04
N GLU A 46 3.94 7.32 -8.22
CA GLU A 46 4.03 8.72 -8.64
C GLU A 46 4.27 9.69 -7.48
N VAL A 47 3.87 9.32 -6.26
CA VAL A 47 4.12 10.13 -5.05
C VAL A 47 5.34 9.61 -4.33
N PHE A 48 5.33 8.33 -3.94
CA PHE A 48 6.42 7.77 -3.13
C PHE A 48 7.66 7.41 -3.96
N GLY A 49 7.51 7.19 -5.26
CA GLY A 49 8.62 7.00 -6.19
C GLY A 49 9.10 5.56 -6.32
N TYR A 50 8.24 4.58 -6.00
CA TYR A 50 8.55 3.18 -6.27
C TYR A 50 8.50 2.90 -7.78
N GLU A 51 9.43 2.10 -8.28
CA GLU A 51 9.43 1.70 -9.68
C GLU A 51 8.29 0.72 -9.97
N LYS A 52 7.30 1.15 -10.77
CA LYS A 52 6.01 0.47 -10.93
C LYS A 52 6.11 -0.98 -11.43
N TYR A 53 7.12 -1.30 -12.24
CA TYR A 53 7.29 -2.62 -12.85
C TYR A 53 8.29 -3.51 -12.10
N GLU A 54 9.15 -2.93 -11.28
CA GLU A 54 10.22 -3.65 -10.57
C GLU A 54 9.91 -3.83 -9.09
N GLU A 55 9.41 -2.77 -8.45
CA GLU A 55 9.23 -2.69 -7.00
C GLU A 55 7.79 -2.94 -6.57
N LEU A 56 6.81 -2.70 -7.44
CA LEU A 56 5.39 -2.92 -7.14
C LEU A 56 4.85 -4.15 -7.85
N THR A 57 4.56 -5.21 -7.10
CA THR A 57 3.96 -6.42 -7.62
C THR A 57 2.48 -6.50 -7.27
N SER A 58 1.64 -6.63 -8.28
CA SER A 58 0.22 -6.99 -8.14
C SER A 58 0.12 -8.52 -8.11
N GLU A 59 -0.82 -9.06 -7.32
CA GLU A 59 -1.15 -10.49 -7.30
C GLU A 59 0.05 -11.40 -7.03
N HIS A 60 0.66 -11.26 -5.85
CA HIS A 60 1.46 -12.37 -5.34
C HIS A 60 0.48 -13.41 -4.78
N GLN A 61 0.22 -14.48 -5.54
CA GLN A 61 -0.40 -15.67 -4.96
C GLN A 61 0.63 -16.26 -4.02
N ILE A 62 0.34 -16.27 -2.71
CA ILE A 62 1.19 -17.01 -1.79
C ILE A 62 0.36 -18.05 -1.05
N LYS A 63 0.55 -19.30 -1.49
CA LYS A 63 -0.28 -20.44 -1.11
C LYS A 63 -1.75 -20.22 -1.50
N ALA A 64 -2.66 -20.14 -0.52
CA ALA A 64 -4.10 -20.00 -0.72
C ALA A 64 -4.62 -18.56 -0.49
N THR A 65 -3.74 -17.59 -0.27
CA THR A 65 -4.10 -16.20 0.02
C THR A 65 -3.51 -15.27 -1.02
N TYR A 66 -4.29 -14.25 -1.40
CA TYR A 66 -3.89 -13.18 -2.30
C TYR A 66 -3.69 -11.91 -1.46
N VAL A 67 -2.59 -11.19 -1.69
CA VAL A 67 -2.40 -9.82 -1.20
C VAL A 67 -2.51 -8.90 -2.41
N ASP A 68 -3.20 -7.77 -2.25
CA ASP A 68 -3.46 -6.85 -3.35
C ASP A 68 -2.18 -6.32 -3.99
N LEU A 69 -1.26 -5.79 -3.16
CA LEU A 69 0.04 -5.31 -3.62
C LEU A 69 1.15 -5.73 -2.66
N ALA A 70 2.34 -5.84 -3.23
CA ALA A 70 3.57 -6.14 -2.51
C ALA A 70 4.67 -5.18 -2.96
N ILE A 71 5.47 -4.69 -2.00
CA ILE A 71 6.54 -3.73 -2.25
C ILE A 71 7.89 -4.41 -2.03
N LYS A 72 8.73 -4.39 -3.07
CA LYS A 72 10.13 -4.80 -3.00
C LYS A 72 11.02 -3.60 -2.75
N ILE A 73 12.03 -3.79 -1.91
CA ILE A 73 13.09 -2.81 -1.69
C ILE A 73 14.43 -3.54 -1.76
N GLY A 74 15.30 -3.12 -2.69
CA GLY A 74 16.54 -3.82 -2.99
C GLY A 74 16.28 -5.25 -3.49
N GLY A 75 15.27 -5.42 -4.34
CA GLY A 75 14.90 -6.71 -4.94
C GLY A 75 14.22 -7.73 -4.00
N LYS A 76 14.06 -7.40 -2.71
CA LYS A 76 13.43 -8.29 -1.71
C LYS A 76 12.06 -7.78 -1.32
N LEU A 77 11.10 -8.67 -1.17
CA LEU A 77 9.77 -8.34 -0.65
C LEU A 77 9.89 -7.83 0.79
N ARG A 78 9.44 -6.60 1.06
CA ARG A 78 9.60 -5.93 2.36
C ARG A 78 8.29 -5.46 2.99
N LEU A 79 7.29 -5.14 2.18
CA LEU A 79 5.97 -4.73 2.67
C LEU A 79 4.88 -5.43 1.88
N LEU A 80 3.77 -5.65 2.58
CA LEU A 80 2.50 -6.08 2.01
C LEU A 80 1.51 -4.94 2.11
N VAL A 81 0.63 -4.81 1.13
CA VAL A 81 -0.38 -3.76 1.11
C VAL A 81 -1.74 -4.45 0.93
N GLU A 82 -2.53 -4.40 1.97
CA GLU A 82 -3.95 -4.75 1.96
C GLU A 82 -4.75 -3.50 1.61
N VAL A 83 -5.54 -3.57 0.55
CA VAL A 83 -6.36 -2.48 0.07
C VAL A 83 -7.82 -2.81 0.33
N LYS A 84 -8.61 -1.77 0.60
CA LYS A 84 -10.07 -1.83 0.67
C LYS A 84 -10.66 -0.81 -0.30
N SER A 85 -11.94 -0.96 -0.64
CA SER A 85 -12.64 0.08 -1.41
C SER A 85 -12.54 1.44 -0.70
N ALA A 86 -12.45 2.52 -1.47
CA ALA A 86 -12.24 3.87 -0.95
C ALA A 86 -13.31 4.33 0.07
N GLY A 87 -14.53 3.77 -0.03
CA GLY A 87 -15.64 4.02 0.90
C GLY A 87 -15.62 3.18 2.18
N ALA A 88 -14.80 2.12 2.25
CA ALA A 88 -14.79 1.21 3.39
C ALA A 88 -14.05 1.80 4.60
N GLU A 89 -14.58 1.53 5.80
CA GLU A 89 -13.84 1.73 7.04
C GLU A 89 -12.73 0.69 7.19
N LEU A 90 -11.58 1.12 7.70
CA LEU A 90 -10.46 0.23 7.97
C LEU A 90 -10.60 -0.40 9.36
N ALA A 91 -10.61 -1.73 9.42
CA ALA A 91 -10.72 -2.49 10.65
C ALA A 91 -9.58 -3.51 10.77
N ASP A 92 -9.18 -3.82 12.01
CA ASP A 92 -8.02 -4.67 12.30
C ASP A 92 -8.22 -6.13 11.84
N ASN A 93 -9.46 -6.59 11.76
CA ASN A 93 -9.79 -7.92 11.23
C ASN A 93 -9.35 -8.11 9.77
N HIS A 94 -9.25 -7.04 8.98
CA HIS A 94 -8.72 -7.09 7.61
C HIS A 94 -7.25 -7.52 7.56
N LEU A 95 -6.49 -7.32 8.64
CA LEU A 95 -5.05 -7.61 8.67
C LEU A 95 -4.73 -9.07 8.92
N ARG A 96 -5.69 -9.89 9.41
CA ARG A 96 -5.39 -11.23 9.94
C ARG A 96 -4.64 -12.10 8.93
N GLN A 97 -5.15 -12.19 7.71
CA GLN A 97 -4.57 -13.03 6.66
C GLN A 97 -3.17 -12.55 6.24
N VAL A 98 -3.00 -11.22 6.15
CA VAL A 98 -1.74 -10.60 5.70
C VAL A 98 -0.67 -10.64 6.78
N ILE A 99 -1.05 -10.54 8.06
CA ILE A 99 -0.14 -10.72 9.21
C ILE A 99 0.35 -12.17 9.26
N ASP A 100 -0.56 -13.15 9.17
CA ASP A 100 -0.19 -14.57 9.17
C ASP A 100 0.79 -14.85 8.03
N TYR A 101 0.51 -14.35 6.83
CA TYR A 101 1.42 -14.50 5.70
C TYR A 101 2.78 -13.81 5.92
N GLY A 102 2.78 -12.55 6.35
CA GLY A 102 4.00 -11.78 6.58
C GLY A 102 4.93 -12.42 7.61
N ALA A 103 4.36 -12.93 8.71
CA ALA A 103 5.10 -13.66 9.74
C ALA A 103 5.83 -14.89 9.16
N HIS A 104 5.18 -15.68 8.31
CA HIS A 104 5.78 -16.89 7.71
C HIS A 104 6.90 -16.59 6.69
N GLN A 105 6.95 -15.38 6.11
CA GLN A 105 7.93 -15.01 5.10
C GLN A 105 9.03 -14.06 5.61
N GLY A 106 9.03 -13.74 6.91
CA GLY A 106 9.96 -12.75 7.47
C GLY A 106 9.69 -11.32 6.96
N ILE A 107 8.44 -11.03 6.61
CA ILE A 107 7.99 -9.68 6.25
C ILE A 107 7.41 -9.06 7.52
N HIS A 108 7.96 -7.91 7.91
CA HIS A 108 7.65 -7.28 9.18
C HIS A 108 6.72 -6.07 9.08
N TRP A 109 6.29 -5.70 7.87
CA TRP A 109 5.51 -4.49 7.65
C TRP A 109 4.32 -4.75 6.72
N VAL A 110 3.16 -4.26 7.14
CA VAL A 110 1.91 -4.29 6.38
C VAL A 110 1.35 -2.88 6.31
N ILE A 111 0.79 -2.52 5.16
CA ILE A 111 -0.02 -1.33 4.98
C ILE A 111 -1.46 -1.77 4.81
N LEU A 112 -2.38 -1.23 5.60
CA LEU A 112 -3.82 -1.31 5.34
C LEU A 112 -4.31 0.06 4.90
N THR A 113 -4.96 0.13 3.73
CA THR A 113 -5.38 1.42 3.16
C THR A 113 -6.64 1.33 2.30
N ASN A 114 -7.39 2.43 2.26
CA ASN A 114 -8.48 2.67 1.30
C ASN A 114 -8.14 3.89 0.40
N ALA A 115 -6.84 4.15 0.19
CA ALA A 115 -6.26 5.34 -0.46
C ALA A 115 -6.46 6.68 0.27
N VAL A 116 -7.46 6.81 1.14
CA VAL A 116 -7.72 8.02 1.96
C VAL A 116 -7.00 7.93 3.30
N GLU A 117 -7.16 6.81 4.00
CA GLU A 117 -6.47 6.47 5.24
C GLU A 117 -5.37 5.43 4.95
N TRP A 118 -4.22 5.59 5.60
CA TRP A 118 -3.07 4.70 5.46
C TRP A 118 -2.57 4.29 6.85
N ARG A 119 -2.70 3.01 7.18
CA ARG A 119 -2.20 2.43 8.44
C ARG A 119 -0.97 1.60 8.17
N LEU A 120 0.17 2.00 8.75
CA LEU A 120 1.40 1.20 8.73
C LEU A 120 1.47 0.36 10.00
N VAL A 121 1.49 -0.97 9.83
CA VAL A 121 1.47 -1.95 10.91
C VAL A 121 2.76 -2.75 10.90
N ARG A 122 3.38 -2.91 12.07
CA ARG A 122 4.57 -3.75 12.26
C ARG A 122 4.17 -5.11 12.82
N ILE A 123 4.63 -6.17 12.16
CA ILE A 123 4.46 -7.55 12.62
C ILE A 123 5.59 -7.90 13.59
N TYR A 124 5.20 -8.36 14.77
CA TYR A 124 6.10 -8.98 15.75
C TYR A 124 5.77 -10.47 15.84
N VAL A 125 6.76 -11.31 15.58
CA VAL A 125 6.66 -12.75 15.81
C VAL A 125 7.30 -13.02 17.16
N ALA A 126 6.54 -13.57 18.10
CA ALA A 126 7.09 -14.01 19.38
C ALA A 126 8.02 -15.21 19.15
N ASN A 127 9.22 -15.15 19.73
CA ASN A 127 10.16 -16.27 19.75
C ASN A 127 9.70 -17.35 20.72
#